data_AF-A0A7S3RRF0-F1
#
_entry.id   AF-A0A7S3RRF0-F1
#
_cell.length_a   1.000
_cell.length_b   1.000
_cell.length_c   1.000
_cell.angle_alpha   90.00
_cell.angle_beta   90.00
_cell.angle_gamma   90.00
#
_symmetry.space_group_name_H-M   'P 1'
#
loop_
_entity.id
_entity.type
_entity.pdbx_description
1 polymer ?
#
loop_
_entity_poly.entity_id
_entity_poly.type
_entity_poly.pdbx_seq_one_letter_code
_entity_poly.pdbx_strand_id
1 'polypeptide(L)'
;RTIYADRLRAAFARDGWVTIRRAVEPATMESLMAQIARELEAPSIAAESGEASASLDRPDTWPSGGSRRVLEVTPPGDAAHWAELVASPRLVAALDAILGELGWELPVNAAAPTDGGRVPVRHWYAPVAFPDERGGCDDPAGSWAPVNRRGERWRGWHVDIGPGFDTGAARTSEGHPFQGAVVLLLGSGWSPGGGGTALIRGSHRWVAAALREVGERGVPHDELNGWSAREAGARREGGAASWSC
;
A
#
# COMPACT_ATOMS: atom_id res chain seq x y z
N ARG A 1 -11.29 -15.56 -21.75
CA ARG A 1 -11.42 -14.73 -20.53
C ARG A 1 -11.30 -15.56 -19.24
N THR A 2 -11.92 -16.76 -19.15
CA THR A 2 -11.96 -17.61 -17.95
C THR A 2 -10.60 -18.06 -17.41
N ILE A 3 -9.70 -18.65 -18.22
CA ILE A 3 -8.40 -19.18 -17.71
C ILE A 3 -7.54 -18.10 -17.02
N TYR A 4 -7.54 -16.87 -17.52
CA TYR A 4 -6.80 -15.77 -16.90
C TYR A 4 -7.40 -15.37 -15.55
N ALA A 5 -8.72 -15.18 -15.50
CA ALA A 5 -9.44 -14.84 -14.28
C ALA A 5 -9.28 -15.94 -13.21
N ASP A 6 -9.39 -17.22 -13.60
CA ASP A 6 -9.23 -18.37 -12.70
C ASP A 6 -7.82 -18.42 -12.10
N ARG A 7 -6.80 -18.15 -12.92
CA ARG A 7 -5.41 -18.10 -12.45
C ARG A 7 -5.16 -16.93 -11.50
N LEU A 8 -5.69 -15.75 -11.80
CA LEU A 8 -5.58 -14.58 -10.90
C LEU A 8 -6.25 -14.86 -9.57
N ARG A 9 -7.49 -15.35 -9.59
CA ARG A 9 -8.26 -15.68 -8.38
C ARG A 9 -7.56 -16.75 -7.55
N ALA A 10 -7.07 -17.82 -8.18
CA ALA A 10 -6.33 -18.87 -7.49
C ALA A 10 -5.02 -18.35 -6.87
N ALA A 11 -4.29 -17.48 -7.56
CA ALA A 11 -3.08 -16.87 -7.03
C ALA A 11 -3.40 -15.96 -5.84
N PHE A 12 -4.38 -15.06 -5.96
CA PHE A 12 -4.81 -14.17 -4.88
C PHE A 12 -5.29 -14.96 -3.66
N ALA A 13 -6.14 -15.97 -3.84
CA ALA A 13 -6.64 -16.81 -2.75
C ALA A 13 -5.51 -17.57 -2.03
N ARG A 14 -4.49 -18.01 -2.77
CA ARG A 14 -3.34 -18.75 -2.21
C ARG A 14 -2.35 -17.83 -1.51
N ASP A 15 -2.04 -16.68 -2.10
CA ASP A 15 -0.89 -15.85 -1.74
C ASP A 15 -1.28 -14.58 -0.96
N GLY A 16 -2.55 -14.16 -1.04
CA GLY A 16 -3.07 -12.92 -0.44
C GLY A 16 -2.85 -11.68 -1.30
N TRP A 17 -2.12 -11.82 -2.41
CA TRP A 17 -1.80 -10.74 -3.33
C TRP A 17 -1.45 -11.32 -4.72
N VAL A 18 -1.45 -10.46 -5.74
CA VAL A 18 -1.02 -10.81 -7.11
C VAL A 18 -0.54 -9.56 -7.84
N THR A 19 0.52 -9.70 -8.66
CA THR A 19 0.99 -8.65 -9.56
C THR A 19 0.31 -8.72 -10.92
N ILE A 20 -0.21 -7.58 -11.38
CA ILE A 20 -0.77 -7.43 -12.72
C ILE A 20 0.17 -6.55 -13.54
N ARG A 21 0.93 -7.15 -14.47
CA ARG A 21 1.83 -6.38 -15.34
C ARG A 21 1.03 -5.59 -16.37
N ARG A 22 1.44 -4.34 -16.61
CA ARG A 22 0.77 -3.42 -17.55
C ARG A 22 -0.73 -3.31 -17.24
N ALA A 23 -1.05 -3.20 -15.96
CA ALA A 23 -2.43 -3.02 -15.48
C ALA A 23 -3.03 -1.68 -15.92
N VAL A 24 -2.17 -0.69 -16.18
CA VAL A 24 -2.50 0.68 -16.56
C VAL A 24 -1.61 1.04 -17.75
N GLU A 25 -2.11 1.85 -18.66
CA GLU A 25 -1.34 2.32 -19.82
C GLU A 25 -0.14 3.16 -19.39
N PRO A 26 1.02 3.06 -20.07
CA PRO A 26 2.22 3.81 -19.70
C PRO A 26 2.00 5.33 -19.65
N ALA A 27 1.28 5.90 -20.61
CA ALA A 27 1.02 7.34 -20.66
C ALA A 27 0.19 7.83 -19.45
N THR A 28 -0.79 7.05 -19.02
CA THR A 28 -1.58 7.32 -17.81
C THR A 28 -0.69 7.28 -16.56
N MET A 29 0.19 6.28 -16.47
CA MET A 29 1.17 6.20 -15.37
C MET A 29 2.15 7.36 -15.38
N GLU A 30 2.69 7.76 -16.54
CA GLU A 30 3.58 8.91 -16.68
C GLU A 30 2.89 10.21 -16.23
N SER A 31 1.63 10.42 -16.63
CA SER A 31 0.82 11.57 -16.21
C SER A 31 0.59 11.60 -14.70
N LEU A 32 0.25 10.45 -14.10
CA LEU A 32 0.07 10.31 -12.66
C LEU A 32 1.38 10.57 -11.90
N MET A 33 2.51 10.01 -12.37
CA MET A 33 3.82 10.24 -11.76
C MET A 33 4.26 11.70 -11.85
N ALA A 34 3.94 12.39 -12.95
CA ALA A 34 4.18 13.82 -13.08
C ALA A 34 3.34 14.64 -12.09
N GLN A 35 2.11 14.24 -11.78
CA GLN A 35 1.33 14.87 -10.72
C GLN A 35 1.97 14.62 -9.35
N ILE A 36 2.31 13.37 -9.02
CA ILE A 36 2.94 13.01 -7.74
C ILE A 36 4.23 13.83 -7.53
N ALA A 37 5.05 14.00 -8.56
CA ALA A 37 6.26 14.81 -8.48
C ALA A 37 5.97 16.29 -8.14
N ARG A 38 4.96 16.90 -8.79
CA ARG A 38 4.55 18.29 -8.47
C ARG A 38 4.01 18.42 -7.05
N GLU A 39 3.17 17.48 -6.62
CA GLU A 39 2.55 17.48 -5.29
C GLU A 39 3.56 17.16 -4.18
N LEU A 40 4.66 16.49 -4.49
CA LEU A 40 5.77 16.27 -3.57
C LEU A 40 6.57 17.56 -3.29
N GLU A 41 6.70 18.41 -4.30
CA GLU A 41 7.40 19.70 -4.19
C GLU A 41 6.52 20.79 -3.57
N ALA A 42 5.26 20.85 -3.99
CA ALA A 42 4.28 21.83 -3.57
C ALA A 42 2.91 21.15 -3.35
N PRO A 43 2.69 20.55 -2.17
CA PRO A 43 1.44 19.85 -1.86
C PRO A 43 0.23 20.79 -1.95
N SER A 44 -0.76 20.41 -2.75
CA SER A 44 -2.06 21.09 -2.82
C SER A 44 -3.02 20.63 -1.72
N ILE A 45 -2.81 19.43 -1.17
CA ILE A 45 -3.54 18.86 -0.05
C ILE A 45 -2.55 18.63 1.09
N ALA A 46 -2.88 19.13 2.28
CA ALA A 46 -2.04 18.93 3.46
C ALA A 46 -1.89 17.44 3.78
N ALA A 47 -0.65 16.99 3.99
CA ALA A 47 -0.37 15.63 4.41
C ALA A 47 -0.99 15.33 5.78
N GLU A 48 -1.33 14.06 6.04
CA GLU A 48 -1.83 13.65 7.36
C GLU A 48 -0.77 13.83 8.45
N SER A 49 0.52 13.72 8.09
CA SER A 49 1.65 13.89 9.00
C SER A 49 2.90 14.39 8.28
N GLY A 50 3.55 15.40 8.87
CA GLY A 50 4.78 16.02 8.35
C GLY A 50 4.51 17.11 7.32
N GLU A 51 5.35 18.16 7.33
CA GLU A 51 5.28 19.30 6.41
C GLU A 51 6.44 19.31 5.40
N ALA A 52 7.22 18.23 5.34
CA ALA A 52 8.40 18.17 4.49
C ALA A 52 8.00 17.92 3.02
N SER A 53 8.46 18.81 2.13
CA SER A 53 8.45 18.62 0.68
C SER A 53 9.85 18.25 0.18
N ALA A 54 9.91 17.67 -1.01
CA ALA A 54 11.16 17.32 -1.68
C ALA A 54 10.98 17.34 -3.20
N SER A 55 12.07 17.43 -3.94
CA SER A 55 12.07 17.30 -5.40
C SER A 55 12.79 16.04 -5.81
N LEU A 56 12.20 15.25 -6.71
CA LEU A 56 12.82 14.02 -7.21
C LEU A 56 14.12 14.28 -7.97
N ASP A 57 14.29 15.47 -8.55
CA ASP A 57 15.45 15.85 -9.35
C ASP A 57 16.53 16.58 -8.53
N ARG A 58 16.25 16.88 -7.25
CA ARG A 58 17.17 17.62 -6.37
C ARG A 58 17.49 16.84 -5.10
N PRO A 59 18.52 15.99 -5.10
CA PRO A 59 18.92 15.19 -3.94
C PRO A 59 19.23 16.01 -2.68
N ASP A 60 19.65 17.26 -2.83
CA ASP A 60 19.88 18.19 -1.71
C ASP A 60 18.60 18.55 -0.93
N THR A 61 17.42 18.30 -1.51
CA THR A 61 16.11 18.51 -0.87
C THR A 61 15.58 17.26 -0.17
N TRP A 62 16.24 16.11 -0.32
CA TRP A 62 15.73 14.86 0.20
C TRP A 62 15.86 14.76 1.73
N PRO A 63 14.95 14.05 2.41
CA PRO A 63 15.08 13.80 3.84
C PRO A 63 16.42 13.13 4.18
N SER A 64 17.21 13.76 5.05
CA SER A 64 18.53 13.27 5.47
C SER A 64 18.62 13.08 6.99
N GLY A 65 19.65 12.38 7.47
CA GLY A 65 19.87 12.12 8.89
C GLY A 65 18.87 11.11 9.50
N GLY A 66 18.41 11.36 10.73
CA GLY A 66 17.43 10.51 11.44
C GLY A 66 15.96 10.82 11.11
N SER A 67 15.71 11.63 10.06
CA SER A 67 14.38 12.02 9.63
C SER A 67 13.61 10.87 8.96
N ARG A 68 12.28 11.00 8.91
CA ARG A 68 11.40 10.08 8.20
C ARG A 68 11.77 10.06 6.70
N ARG A 69 12.14 8.89 6.17
CA ARG A 69 12.58 8.71 4.77
C ARG A 69 11.45 8.48 3.76
N VAL A 70 10.22 8.40 4.24
CA VAL A 70 9.03 8.25 3.41
C VAL A 70 8.21 9.52 3.54
N LEU A 71 8.05 10.24 2.43
CA LEU A 71 7.10 11.35 2.34
C LEU A 71 5.80 10.82 1.72
N GLU A 72 4.66 11.15 2.34
CA GLU A 72 3.36 10.73 1.85
C GLU A 72 2.71 11.87 1.08
N VAL A 73 2.55 11.68 -0.24
CA VAL A 73 1.85 12.62 -1.11
C VAL A 73 0.36 12.24 -1.15
N THR A 74 -0.52 13.23 -1.08
CA THR A 74 -1.97 13.03 -1.24
C THR A 74 -2.43 13.78 -2.49
N PRO A 75 -2.33 13.17 -3.68
CA PRO A 75 -2.65 13.87 -4.92
C PRO A 75 -4.17 14.10 -5.05
N PRO A 76 -4.62 15.27 -5.53
CA PRO A 76 -6.04 15.49 -5.84
C PRO A 76 -6.47 14.66 -7.05
N GLY A 77 -7.72 14.20 -7.05
CA GLY A 77 -8.30 13.39 -8.13
C GLY A 77 -8.84 14.21 -9.31
N ASP A 78 -8.19 15.31 -9.67
CA ASP A 78 -8.73 16.32 -10.60
C ASP A 78 -8.16 16.25 -12.04
N ALA A 79 -7.24 15.32 -12.30
CA ALA A 79 -6.60 15.12 -13.60
C ALA A 79 -7.19 13.94 -14.39
N ALA A 80 -7.10 14.00 -15.73
CA ALA A 80 -7.69 13.00 -16.64
C ALA A 80 -7.17 11.56 -16.42
N HIS A 81 -5.91 11.39 -16.01
CA HIS A 81 -5.33 10.08 -15.75
C HIS A 81 -6.06 9.28 -14.66
N TRP A 82 -6.77 9.95 -13.75
CA TRP A 82 -7.59 9.28 -12.73
C TRP A 82 -8.77 8.54 -13.34
N ALA A 83 -9.46 9.17 -14.29
CA ALA A 83 -10.53 8.53 -15.04
C ALA A 83 -10.00 7.37 -15.89
N GLU A 84 -8.85 7.54 -16.54
CA GLU A 84 -8.19 6.49 -17.33
C GLU A 84 -7.72 5.31 -16.46
N LEU A 85 -7.19 5.59 -15.27
CA LEU A 85 -6.77 4.57 -14.29
C LEU A 85 -7.96 3.71 -13.88
N VAL A 86 -9.06 4.34 -13.44
CA VAL A 86 -10.27 3.64 -12.98
C VAL A 86 -10.92 2.83 -14.11
N ALA A 87 -10.88 3.37 -15.34
CA ALA A 87 -11.44 2.71 -16.51
C ALA A 87 -10.48 1.69 -17.18
N SER A 88 -9.29 1.46 -16.62
CA SER A 88 -8.28 0.61 -17.28
C SER A 88 -8.80 -0.81 -17.48
N PRO A 89 -8.92 -1.32 -18.73
CA PRO A 89 -9.55 -2.61 -19.01
C PRO A 89 -8.89 -3.79 -18.31
N ARG A 90 -7.56 -3.74 -18.12
CA ARG A 90 -6.82 -4.82 -17.49
C ARG A 90 -6.94 -4.80 -15.97
N LEU A 91 -7.00 -3.61 -15.37
CA LEU A 91 -7.23 -3.45 -13.94
C LEU A 91 -8.67 -3.88 -13.59
N VAL A 92 -9.66 -3.37 -14.33
CA VAL A 92 -11.08 -3.73 -14.20
C VAL A 92 -11.26 -5.25 -14.26
N ALA A 93 -10.75 -5.89 -15.32
CA ALA A 93 -10.89 -7.34 -15.47
C ALA A 93 -10.21 -8.15 -14.35
N ALA A 94 -9.18 -7.61 -13.71
CA ALA A 94 -8.53 -8.26 -12.58
C ALA A 94 -9.30 -8.06 -11.27
N LEU A 95 -9.83 -6.86 -11.03
CA LEU A 95 -10.70 -6.57 -9.89
C LEU A 95 -11.99 -7.39 -9.96
N ASP A 96 -12.64 -7.47 -11.12
CA ASP A 96 -13.80 -8.33 -11.35
C ASP A 96 -13.50 -9.80 -11.07
N ALA A 97 -12.31 -10.28 -11.48
CA ALA A 97 -11.90 -11.65 -11.24
C ALA A 97 -11.71 -11.96 -9.74
N ILE A 98 -11.16 -11.00 -8.98
CA ILE A 98 -10.77 -11.19 -7.57
C ILE A 98 -11.92 -10.88 -6.61
N LEU A 99 -12.60 -9.75 -6.80
CA LEU A 99 -13.62 -9.20 -5.91
C LEU A 99 -15.05 -9.47 -6.39
N GLY A 100 -15.19 -9.92 -7.65
CA GLY A 100 -16.48 -10.12 -8.30
C GLY A 100 -16.93 -8.88 -9.08
N GLU A 101 -17.72 -9.11 -10.12
CA GLU A 101 -18.38 -8.03 -10.86
C GLU A 101 -19.28 -7.24 -9.90
N LEU A 102 -19.16 -5.90 -9.91
CA LEU A 102 -19.85 -4.98 -8.99
C LEU A 102 -19.44 -5.11 -7.50
N GLY A 103 -18.43 -5.92 -7.17
CA GLY A 103 -17.96 -6.13 -5.80
C GLY A 103 -16.93 -5.09 -5.33
N TRP A 104 -16.69 -4.04 -6.11
CA TRP A 104 -15.64 -3.08 -5.84
C TRP A 104 -15.99 -1.70 -6.40
N GLU A 105 -15.46 -0.67 -5.73
CA GLU A 105 -15.38 0.70 -6.22
C GLU A 105 -13.92 1.16 -6.07
N LEU A 106 -13.50 2.07 -6.94
CA LEU A 106 -12.16 2.66 -6.89
C LEU A 106 -12.27 4.19 -6.89
N PRO A 107 -12.80 4.79 -5.80
CA PRO A 107 -12.95 6.23 -5.69
C PRO A 107 -11.58 6.93 -5.74
N VAL A 108 -11.59 8.18 -6.18
CA VAL A 108 -10.40 9.05 -6.23
C VAL A 108 -10.52 10.16 -5.19
N ASN A 109 -9.41 10.77 -4.82
CA ASN A 109 -9.44 11.89 -3.88
C ASN A 109 -10.27 13.05 -4.44
N ALA A 110 -10.90 13.83 -3.56
CA ALA A 110 -11.53 15.07 -3.96
C ALA A 110 -10.50 16.06 -4.53
N ALA A 111 -10.99 17.09 -5.23
CA ALA A 111 -10.17 18.23 -5.62
C ALA A 111 -9.56 18.91 -4.37
N ALA A 112 -8.43 19.57 -4.56
CA ALA A 112 -7.75 20.26 -3.48
C ALA A 112 -8.66 21.32 -2.83
N PRO A 113 -8.75 21.38 -1.48
CA PRO A 113 -9.45 22.45 -0.79
C PRO A 113 -8.87 23.81 -1.14
N THR A 114 -9.71 24.84 -1.30
CA THR A 114 -9.26 26.20 -1.66
C THR A 114 -8.39 26.86 -0.60
N ASP A 115 -8.45 26.37 0.64
CA ASP A 115 -7.67 26.84 1.78
C ASP A 115 -6.39 26.01 2.03
N GLY A 116 -6.05 25.07 1.15
CA GLY A 116 -4.90 24.17 1.33
C GLY A 116 -5.09 23.16 2.48
N GLY A 117 -6.33 22.94 2.90
CA GLY A 117 -6.67 22.04 3.98
C GLY A 117 -6.50 20.55 3.65
N ARG A 118 -6.98 19.71 4.58
CA ARG A 118 -7.04 18.26 4.38
C ARG A 118 -8.31 17.89 3.62
N VAL A 119 -8.24 16.85 2.82
CA VAL A 119 -9.45 16.22 2.28
C VAL A 119 -10.16 15.43 3.39
N PRO A 120 -11.51 15.42 3.46
CA PRO A 120 -12.25 14.67 4.47
C PRO A 120 -12.02 13.16 4.40
N VAL A 121 -11.83 12.63 3.19
CA VAL A 121 -11.53 11.21 2.94
C VAL A 121 -10.36 11.12 1.97
N ARG A 122 -9.32 10.38 2.38
CA ARG A 122 -8.15 10.08 1.57
C ARG A 122 -8.28 8.67 1.00
N HIS A 123 -8.65 8.57 -0.27
CA HIS A 123 -8.75 7.31 -1.01
C HIS A 123 -7.41 6.84 -1.56
N TRP A 124 -6.57 7.79 -1.97
CA TRP A 124 -5.23 7.52 -2.50
C TRP A 124 -4.18 8.30 -1.74
N TYR A 125 -3.04 7.66 -1.50
CA TYR A 125 -1.81 8.30 -1.08
C TYR A 125 -0.63 7.64 -1.80
N ALA A 126 0.41 8.41 -2.07
CA ALA A 126 1.61 7.95 -2.74
C ALA A 126 2.81 8.09 -1.79
N PRO A 127 3.24 7.00 -1.13
CA PRO A 127 4.45 7.02 -0.33
C PRO A 127 5.68 7.07 -1.25
N VAL A 128 6.48 8.12 -1.12
CA VAL A 128 7.75 8.29 -1.83
C VAL A 128 8.89 8.00 -0.86
N ALA A 129 9.59 6.89 -1.10
CA ALA A 129 10.73 6.47 -0.30
C ALA A 129 12.03 7.03 -0.89
N PHE A 130 12.81 7.71 -0.07
CA PHE A 130 14.11 8.27 -0.45
C PHE A 130 15.26 7.37 0.03
N PRO A 131 16.37 7.31 -0.73
CA PRO A 131 17.51 6.45 -0.39
C PRO A 131 18.18 6.87 0.94
N ASP A 132 18.90 5.93 1.53
CA ASP A 132 19.73 6.17 2.71
C ASP A 132 21.21 6.21 2.35
N GLU A 133 21.89 7.34 2.56
CA GLU A 133 23.35 7.46 2.43
C GLU A 133 24.11 6.54 3.42
N ARG A 134 23.47 6.09 4.51
CA ARG A 134 24.05 5.10 5.44
C ARG A 134 23.80 3.66 5.02
N GLY A 135 22.95 3.44 4.01
CA GLY A 135 22.70 2.15 3.41
C GLY A 135 23.66 1.92 2.25
N GLY A 136 24.95 1.72 2.58
CA GLY A 136 25.86 1.10 1.63
C GLY A 136 25.20 -0.16 1.08
N CYS A 137 25.24 -0.31 -0.24
CA CYS A 137 24.84 -1.50 -0.98
C CYS A 137 25.77 -2.70 -0.67
N ASP A 138 26.36 -2.76 0.51
CA ASP A 138 27.48 -3.63 0.85
C ASP A 138 27.06 -5.08 1.11
N ASP A 139 25.78 -5.41 0.89
CA ASP A 139 25.39 -6.80 0.66
C ASP A 139 24.17 -6.92 -0.26
N PRO A 140 24.37 -7.00 -1.59
CA PRO A 140 23.30 -7.31 -2.53
C PRO A 140 22.79 -8.76 -2.41
N ALA A 141 23.42 -9.61 -1.58
CA ALA A 141 23.14 -11.04 -1.46
C ALA A 141 22.73 -11.51 -0.06
N GLY A 142 22.83 -10.70 1.00
CA GLY A 142 22.64 -11.15 2.39
C GLY A 142 21.74 -10.24 3.21
N SER A 143 20.47 -10.64 3.29
CA SER A 143 19.43 -10.14 4.20
C SER A 143 18.81 -8.77 3.86
N TRP A 144 17.91 -8.79 2.89
CA TRP A 144 16.82 -7.81 2.90
C TRP A 144 15.99 -7.96 4.19
N ALA A 145 15.67 -6.84 4.83
CA ALA A 145 14.79 -6.78 5.99
C ALA A 145 13.72 -5.72 5.77
N PRO A 146 12.44 -6.02 6.01
CA PRO A 146 11.40 -5.01 6.07
C PRO A 146 11.71 -4.03 7.19
N VAL A 147 11.50 -2.74 6.95
CA VAL A 147 11.71 -1.68 7.94
C VAL A 147 10.43 -0.88 8.09
N ASN A 148 10.14 -0.41 9.30
CA ASN A 148 9.07 0.57 9.46
C ASN A 148 9.51 1.96 8.96
N ARG A 149 8.59 2.93 8.97
CA ARG A 149 8.86 4.33 8.57
C ARG A 149 9.99 5.05 9.34
N ARG A 150 10.46 4.46 10.45
CA ARG A 150 11.59 4.96 11.28
C ARG A 150 12.90 4.20 11.02
N GLY A 151 12.93 3.26 10.07
CA GLY A 151 14.09 2.45 9.74
C GLY A 151 14.30 1.23 10.66
N GLU A 152 13.35 0.91 11.54
CA GLU A 152 13.49 -0.23 12.45
C GLU A 152 13.16 -1.54 11.73
N ARG A 153 14.13 -2.45 11.69
CA ARG A 153 14.01 -3.75 11.01
C ARG A 153 12.97 -4.65 11.66
N TRP A 154 12.23 -5.36 10.82
CA TRP A 154 11.21 -6.35 11.16
C TRP A 154 10.04 -5.83 12.01
N ARG A 155 9.88 -4.51 12.07
CA ARG A 155 8.77 -3.83 12.73
C ARG A 155 7.82 -3.24 11.70
N GLY A 156 6.58 -3.00 12.12
CA GLY A 156 5.58 -2.34 11.28
C GLY A 156 4.74 -3.27 10.42
N TRP A 157 4.71 -4.59 10.67
CA TRP A 157 3.70 -5.48 10.10
C TRP A 157 2.31 -5.11 10.61
N HIS A 158 1.35 -4.99 9.71
CA HIS A 158 -0.04 -4.65 10.02
C HIS A 158 -0.96 -5.22 8.94
N VAL A 159 -2.27 -5.15 9.19
CA VAL A 159 -3.31 -5.41 8.20
C VAL A 159 -3.94 -4.07 7.86
N ASP A 160 -4.11 -3.76 6.58
CA ASP A 160 -4.68 -2.48 6.17
C ASP A 160 -6.19 -2.36 6.46
N ILE A 161 -6.62 -1.11 6.57
CA ILE A 161 -8.01 -0.67 6.59
C ILE A 161 -8.27 0.28 5.42
N GLY A 162 -9.49 0.30 4.92
CA GLY A 162 -9.92 1.29 3.94
C GLY A 162 -10.30 2.62 4.59
N PRO A 163 -10.42 3.69 3.79
CA PRO A 163 -10.83 5.00 4.27
C PRO A 163 -12.19 4.94 4.98
N GLY A 164 -12.31 5.66 6.10
CA GLY A 164 -13.55 5.72 6.89
C GLY A 164 -13.77 4.56 7.86
N PHE A 165 -12.85 3.59 7.93
CA PHE A 165 -12.89 2.56 8.98
C PHE A 165 -12.47 3.13 10.33
N ASP A 166 -13.29 2.93 11.36
CA ASP A 166 -12.96 3.28 12.74
C ASP A 166 -11.89 2.32 13.29
N THR A 167 -10.71 2.83 13.64
CA THR A 167 -9.61 2.02 14.19
C THR A 167 -9.94 1.42 15.57
N GLY A 168 -10.95 1.95 16.28
CA GLY A 168 -11.49 1.34 17.49
C GLY A 168 -12.46 0.18 17.22
N ALA A 169 -12.97 0.05 15.99
CA ALA A 169 -13.95 -0.97 15.65
C ALA A 169 -13.32 -2.37 15.58
N ALA A 170 -14.15 -3.36 15.90
CA ALA A 170 -13.77 -4.76 15.81
C ALA A 170 -13.69 -5.22 14.34
N ARG A 171 -12.60 -5.91 14.02
CA ARG A 171 -12.43 -6.68 12.79
C ARG A 171 -13.05 -8.05 12.99
N THR A 172 -13.88 -8.50 12.05
CA THR A 172 -14.45 -9.85 12.07
C THR A 172 -14.02 -10.62 10.82
N SER A 173 -14.27 -11.93 10.81
CA SER A 173 -14.00 -12.76 9.62
C SER A 173 -15.01 -12.57 8.48
N GLU A 174 -16.15 -11.93 8.75
CA GLU A 174 -17.13 -11.54 7.73
C GLU A 174 -16.70 -10.29 6.95
N GLY A 175 -15.78 -9.50 7.51
CA GLY A 175 -15.27 -8.27 6.91
C GLY A 175 -16.08 -7.03 7.26
N HIS A 176 -15.82 -5.94 6.54
CA HIS A 176 -16.51 -4.65 6.68
C HIS A 176 -16.58 -3.98 5.30
N PRO A 177 -17.58 -3.15 4.97
CA PRO A 177 -17.63 -2.44 3.68
C PRO A 177 -16.40 -1.58 3.37
N PHE A 178 -15.76 -1.02 4.40
CA PHE A 178 -14.47 -0.31 4.30
C PHE A 178 -13.23 -1.23 4.35
N GLN A 179 -13.40 -2.53 4.14
CA GLN A 179 -12.32 -3.50 4.03
C GLN A 179 -12.41 -4.16 2.66
N GLY A 180 -11.35 -4.02 1.86
CA GLY A 180 -11.30 -4.55 0.50
C GLY A 180 -9.89 -5.01 0.14
N ALA A 181 -9.60 -5.02 -1.16
CA ALA A 181 -8.23 -5.21 -1.64
C ALA A 181 -7.51 -3.87 -1.74
N VAL A 182 -6.24 -3.84 -1.31
CA VAL A 182 -5.35 -2.70 -1.52
C VAL A 182 -4.79 -2.77 -2.93
N VAL A 183 -4.92 -1.69 -3.70
CA VAL A 183 -4.30 -1.55 -5.02
C VAL A 183 -3.00 -0.78 -4.87
N LEU A 184 -1.87 -1.42 -5.18
CA LEU A 184 -0.55 -0.80 -5.20
C LEU A 184 -0.12 -0.54 -6.65
N LEU A 185 0.03 0.73 -7.01
CA LEU A 185 0.62 1.15 -8.28
C LEU A 185 2.11 1.41 -8.07
N LEU A 186 2.95 0.67 -8.78
CA LEU A 186 4.40 0.83 -8.70
C LEU A 186 4.84 1.93 -9.67
N GLY A 187 5.22 3.08 -9.12
CA GLY A 187 5.73 4.24 -9.88
C GLY A 187 7.20 4.13 -10.30
N SER A 188 7.93 3.16 -9.75
CA SER A 188 9.33 2.89 -10.05
C SER A 188 9.63 1.39 -9.99
N GLY A 189 10.84 1.02 -10.43
CA GLY A 189 11.32 -0.35 -10.28
C GLY A 189 11.39 -0.76 -8.80
N TRP A 190 11.05 -2.01 -8.52
CA TRP A 190 11.04 -2.57 -7.18
C TRP A 190 12.16 -3.60 -7.05
N SER A 191 13.15 -3.29 -6.21
CA SER A 191 14.29 -4.18 -5.94
C SER A 191 14.51 -4.36 -4.43
N PRO A 192 15.14 -5.46 -4.00
CA PRO A 192 15.65 -5.59 -2.64
C PRO A 192 16.50 -4.37 -2.27
N GLY A 193 16.23 -3.78 -1.10
CA GLY A 193 16.91 -2.58 -0.61
C GLY A 193 16.33 -1.24 -1.11
N GLY A 194 15.43 -1.26 -2.09
CA GLY A 194 14.83 -0.05 -2.68
C GLY A 194 13.63 0.54 -1.91
N GLY A 195 13.30 0.02 -0.73
CA GLY A 195 12.24 0.58 0.12
C GLY A 195 10.78 0.27 -0.28
N GLY A 196 10.54 -0.74 -1.11
CA GLY A 196 9.17 -1.12 -1.51
C GLY A 196 8.39 -1.94 -0.45
N THR A 197 7.09 -2.11 -0.68
CA THR A 197 6.13 -2.72 0.26
C THR A 197 6.38 -4.21 0.49
N ALA A 198 6.85 -4.57 1.68
CA ALA A 198 6.99 -5.96 2.10
C ALA A 198 5.63 -6.66 2.25
N LEU A 199 5.48 -7.87 1.67
CA LEU A 199 4.28 -8.69 1.81
C LEU A 199 4.63 -10.09 2.32
N ILE A 200 3.77 -10.63 3.20
CA ILE A 200 3.89 -12.01 3.69
C ILE A 200 2.94 -12.89 2.90
N ARG A 201 3.49 -13.83 2.15
CA ARG A 201 2.67 -14.73 1.31
C ARG A 201 1.76 -15.59 2.19
N GLY A 202 0.46 -15.49 1.94
CA GLY A 202 -0.57 -16.31 2.58
C GLY A 202 -0.97 -15.88 4.00
N SER A 203 -0.47 -14.74 4.50
CA SER A 203 -0.76 -14.26 5.86
C SER A 203 -2.22 -13.92 6.08
N HIS A 204 -2.95 -13.55 5.03
CA HIS A 204 -4.40 -13.31 5.06
C HIS A 204 -5.17 -14.52 5.61
N ARG A 205 -4.67 -15.75 5.40
CA ARG A 205 -5.30 -16.96 5.94
C ARG A 205 -5.07 -17.14 7.44
N TRP A 206 -3.91 -16.72 7.96
CA TRP A 206 -3.63 -16.78 9.40
C TRP A 206 -4.48 -15.76 10.14
N VAL A 207 -4.54 -14.54 9.60
CA VAL A 207 -5.43 -13.48 10.09
C VAL A 207 -6.89 -13.96 10.06
N ALA A 208 -7.35 -14.52 8.94
CA ALA A 208 -8.71 -15.04 8.82
C ALA A 208 -9.00 -16.23 9.75
N ALA A 209 -8.02 -17.10 10.04
CA ALA A 209 -8.17 -18.17 11.01
C ALA A 209 -8.34 -17.60 12.43
N ALA A 210 -7.47 -16.68 12.84
CA ALA A 210 -7.54 -16.02 14.14
C ALA A 210 -8.87 -15.27 14.34
N LEU A 211 -9.34 -14.53 13.32
CA LEU A 211 -10.64 -13.85 13.39
C LEU A 211 -11.82 -14.81 13.46
N ARG A 212 -11.74 -16.00 12.83
CA ARG A 212 -12.77 -17.04 12.94
C ARG A 212 -12.83 -17.68 14.31
N GLU A 213 -11.68 -17.84 14.99
CA GLU A 213 -11.64 -18.36 16.35
C GLU A 213 -12.32 -17.42 17.36
N VAL A 214 -12.21 -16.11 17.15
CA VAL A 214 -12.88 -15.10 17.99
C VAL A 214 -14.36 -14.95 17.66
N GLY A 215 -14.75 -15.24 16.41
CA GLY A 215 -16.14 -15.20 15.95
C GLY A 215 -16.68 -13.77 15.84
N GLU A 216 -17.99 -13.62 16.07
CA GLU A 216 -18.73 -12.35 15.89
C GLU A 216 -18.23 -11.21 16.78
N ARG A 217 -17.59 -11.53 17.92
CA ARG A 217 -17.00 -10.52 18.80
C ARG A 217 -15.92 -9.69 18.08
N GLY A 218 -15.22 -10.33 17.13
CA GLY A 218 -14.10 -9.72 16.43
C GLY A 218 -12.95 -9.30 17.34
N VAL A 219 -11.98 -8.62 16.73
CA VAL A 219 -10.77 -8.12 17.41
C VAL A 219 -10.60 -6.64 17.05
N PRO A 220 -10.46 -5.70 18.01
CA PRO A 220 -10.14 -4.31 17.72
C PRO A 220 -8.94 -4.19 16.77
N HIS A 221 -8.99 -3.26 15.82
CA HIS A 221 -7.98 -3.18 14.76
C HIS A 221 -6.54 -3.02 15.29
N ASP A 222 -6.33 -2.18 16.30
CA ASP A 222 -5.02 -1.99 16.91
C ASP A 222 -4.49 -3.27 17.59
N GLU A 223 -5.38 -4.03 18.24
CA GLU A 223 -5.04 -5.32 18.82
C GLU A 223 -4.68 -6.33 17.73
N LEU A 224 -5.45 -6.37 16.63
CA LEU A 224 -5.17 -7.23 15.49
C LEU A 224 -3.81 -6.91 14.85
N ASN A 225 -3.46 -5.63 14.73
CA ASN A 225 -2.14 -5.20 14.23
C ASN A 225 -1.03 -5.63 15.19
N GLY A 226 -1.22 -5.45 16.50
CA GLY A 226 -0.29 -5.91 17.52
C GLY A 226 -0.07 -7.43 17.47
N TRP A 227 -1.16 -8.20 17.30
CA TRP A 227 -1.10 -9.65 17.11
C TRP A 227 -0.38 -10.02 15.81
N SER A 228 -0.74 -9.39 14.69
CA SER A 228 -0.17 -9.67 13.36
C SER A 228 1.35 -9.45 13.34
N ALA A 229 1.83 -8.40 14.01
CA ALA A 229 3.26 -8.14 14.15
C ALA A 229 4.00 -9.21 14.96
N ARG A 230 3.41 -9.69 16.06
CA ARG A 230 3.98 -10.79 16.85
C ARG A 230 3.99 -12.10 16.07
N GLU A 231 2.89 -12.41 15.38
CA GLU A 231 2.75 -13.64 14.60
C GLU A 231 3.74 -13.69 13.43
N ALA A 232 3.95 -12.57 12.74
CA ALA A 232 4.96 -12.44 11.70
C ALA A 232 6.38 -12.70 12.24
N GLY A 233 6.69 -12.16 13.43
CA GLY A 233 7.97 -12.39 14.11
C GLY A 233 8.18 -13.86 14.48
N ALA A 234 7.19 -14.50 15.11
CA ALA A 234 7.25 -15.90 15.52
C ALA A 234 7.45 -16.85 14.31
N ARG A 235 6.73 -16.61 13.21
CA ARG A 235 6.84 -17.44 12.00
C ARG A 235 8.17 -17.28 11.28
N ARG A 236 8.77 -16.09 11.34
CA ARG A 236 10.14 -15.87 10.85
C ARG A 236 11.13 -16.73 11.62
N GLU A 237 11.06 -16.69 12.95
CA GLU A 237 11.97 -17.44 13.83
C GLU A 237 11.80 -18.96 13.68
N GLY A 238 10.57 -19.42 13.43
CA GLY A 238 10.28 -20.82 13.15
C GLY A 238 10.53 -21.26 11.69
N GLY A 239 10.98 -20.38 10.78
CA GLY A 239 11.20 -20.70 9.37
C GLY A 239 9.92 -21.03 8.57
N ALA A 240 8.75 -20.67 9.07
CA ALA A 240 7.44 -21.14 8.58
C ALA A 240 6.76 -20.21 7.57
N ALA A 241 7.40 -19.11 7.15
CA ALA A 241 6.84 -18.10 6.25
C ALA A 241 7.71 -17.85 5.01
N SER A 242 7.05 -17.72 3.86
CA SER A 242 7.65 -17.24 2.61
C SER A 242 7.44 -15.73 2.50
N TRP A 243 8.53 -14.99 2.35
CA TRP A 243 8.53 -13.53 2.26
C TRP A 243 8.67 -13.08 0.81
N SER A 244 8.03 -11.98 0.43
CA SER A 244 8.20 -11.39 -0.90
C SER A 244 8.34 -9.88 -0.82
N CYS A 245 9.33 -9.38 -1.56
CA CYS A 245 9.28 -8.05 -2.17
C CYS A 245 8.62 -8.29 -3.53
#